data_AF-A0A3D0UR65-F1
#
_entry.id   AF-A0A3D0UR65-F1
#
_cell.length_a   1.000
_cell.length_b   1.000
_cell.length_c   1.000
_cell.angle_alpha   90.00
_cell.angle_beta   90.00
_cell.angle_gamma   90.00
#
_symmetry.space_group_name_H-M   'P 1'
#
loop_
_entity.id
_entity.type
_entity.pdbx_description
1 polymer ?
#
loop_
_entity_poly.entity_id
_entity_poly.type
_entity_poly.pdbx_seq_one_letter_code
_entity_poly.pdbx_strand_id
1 'polypeptide(L)'
;MKDEIVAHSLPTSDMTVAEVLEYWPETVSVFQDFKTACVGCVMAPFDTMSDVARIYQLELSEIIEALHRAVKMADQDGGPATD
;
A
#
# COMPACT_ATOMS: atom_id res chain seq x y z
N MET A 1 13.39 -15.50 1.34
CA MET A 1 13.31 -15.55 2.83
C MET A 1 12.69 -14.28 3.42
N LYS A 2 12.79 -13.10 2.79
CA LYS A 2 12.05 -11.90 3.22
C LYS A 2 10.60 -11.89 2.71
N ASP A 3 10.38 -12.35 1.48
CA ASP A 3 9.09 -12.24 0.77
C ASP A 3 7.95 -13.01 1.48
N GLU A 4 8.26 -14.18 2.07
CA GLU A 4 7.27 -15.03 2.75
C GLU A 4 6.82 -14.48 4.11
N ILE A 5 7.68 -13.69 4.78
CA ILE A 5 7.36 -13.02 6.05
C ILE A 5 6.54 -11.76 5.80
N VAL A 6 6.85 -11.01 4.73
CA VAL A 6 6.15 -9.76 4.40
C VAL A 6 4.70 -10.04 4.02
N ALA A 7 4.43 -11.11 3.27
CA ALA A 7 3.07 -11.51 2.87
C ALA A 7 2.09 -11.79 4.03
N HIS A 8 2.59 -12.10 5.24
CA HIS A 8 1.76 -12.31 6.44
C HIS A 8 1.83 -11.14 7.44
N SER A 9 2.38 -9.99 7.02
CA SER A 9 2.56 -8.80 7.86
C SER A 9 1.70 -7.63 7.35
N LEU A 10 1.78 -6.46 7.99
CA LEU A 10 1.09 -5.24 7.54
C LEU A 10 2.09 -4.26 6.93
N PRO A 11 1.67 -3.41 5.97
CA PRO A 11 2.51 -2.35 5.38
C PRO A 11 3.16 -1.46 6.45
N THR A 12 4.44 -1.14 6.29
CA THR A 12 5.18 -0.24 7.20
C THR A 12 5.68 1.02 6.50
N SER A 13 6.12 2.01 7.27
CA SER A 13 6.46 3.34 6.73
C SER A 13 7.78 3.39 5.95
N ASP A 14 8.62 2.38 6.10
CA ASP A 14 9.92 2.18 5.45
C ASP A 14 9.82 1.33 4.18
N MET A 15 8.68 0.68 3.93
CA MET A 15 8.43 -0.02 2.68
C MET A 15 8.23 0.97 1.53
N THR A 16 8.74 0.58 0.36
CA THR A 16 8.54 1.30 -0.88
C THR A 16 7.13 1.14 -1.42
N VAL A 17 6.67 2.08 -2.24
CA VAL A 17 5.39 1.95 -2.95
C VAL A 17 5.34 0.65 -3.75
N ALA A 18 6.42 0.29 -4.43
CA ALA A 18 6.46 -0.94 -5.23
C ALA A 18 6.28 -2.19 -4.36
N GLU A 19 6.98 -2.28 -3.22
CA GLU A 19 6.81 -3.40 -2.29
C GLU A 19 5.37 -3.48 -1.76
N VAL A 20 4.80 -2.35 -1.34
CA VAL A 20 3.42 -2.32 -0.83
C VAL A 20 2.42 -2.80 -1.89
N LEU A 21 2.56 -2.34 -3.14
CA LEU A 21 1.68 -2.74 -4.24
C LEU A 21 1.92 -4.18 -4.72
N GLU A 22 3.14 -4.70 -4.57
CA GLU A 22 3.50 -6.08 -4.92
C GLU A 22 2.90 -7.08 -3.92
N TYR A 23 2.98 -6.79 -2.62
CA TYR A 23 2.48 -7.68 -1.57
C TYR A 23 0.97 -7.49 -1.29
N TRP A 24 0.44 -6.28 -1.46
CA TRP A 24 -0.97 -5.95 -1.17
C TRP A 24 -1.61 -5.16 -2.32
N PRO A 25 -1.92 -5.80 -3.46
CA PRO A 25 -2.51 -5.12 -4.62
C PRO A 25 -3.86 -4.45 -4.34
N GLU A 26 -4.61 -4.87 -3.33
CA GLU A 26 -5.84 -4.23 -2.85
C GLU A 26 -5.62 -2.78 -2.38
N THR A 27 -4.38 -2.44 -1.97
CA THR A 27 -4.02 -1.11 -1.52
C THR A 27 -3.95 -0.07 -2.63
N VAL A 28 -4.02 -0.48 -3.91
CA VAL A 28 -4.10 0.44 -5.07
C VAL A 28 -5.19 1.50 -4.87
N SER A 29 -6.35 1.10 -4.35
CA SER A 29 -7.47 1.99 -4.05
C SER A 29 -7.11 3.12 -3.08
N VAL A 30 -6.29 2.83 -2.07
CA VAL A 30 -5.82 3.81 -1.09
C VAL A 30 -4.99 4.91 -1.76
N PHE A 31 -4.05 4.52 -2.64
CA PHE A 31 -3.23 5.49 -3.38
C PHE A 31 -4.05 6.39 -4.31
N GLN A 32 -5.16 5.85 -4.87
CA GLN A 32 -6.10 6.60 -5.69
C GLN A 32 -6.94 7.58 -4.86
N ASP A 33 -7.42 7.15 -3.68
CA ASP A 33 -8.20 7.98 -2.75
C ASP A 33 -7.40 9.18 -2.24
N PHE A 34 -6.12 8.96 -1.93
CA PHE A 34 -5.18 10.04 -1.57
C PHE A 34 -4.69 10.86 -2.78
N LYS A 35 -5.18 10.57 -4.00
CA LYS A 35 -4.84 11.26 -5.25
C LYS A 35 -3.34 11.32 -5.53
N THR A 36 -2.63 10.27 -5.16
CA THR A 36 -1.19 10.16 -5.45
C THR A 36 -0.97 9.69 -6.88
N ALA A 37 0.17 10.06 -7.48
CA ALA A 37 0.62 9.54 -8.77
C ALA A 37 1.52 8.31 -8.61
N CYS A 38 1.52 7.67 -7.44
CA CYS A 38 2.44 6.58 -7.08
C CYS A 38 2.19 5.30 -7.89
N VAL A 39 0.93 5.02 -8.26
CA VAL A 39 0.56 3.83 -9.02
C VAL A 39 1.12 3.91 -10.44
N GLY A 40 2.02 2.97 -10.80
CA GLY A 40 2.66 2.93 -12.13
C GLY A 40 3.79 3.96 -12.32
N CYS A 41 4.20 4.67 -11.27
CA CYS A 41 5.32 5.60 -11.35
C CYS A 41 6.66 4.85 -11.40
N VAL A 42 7.59 5.34 -12.22
CA VAL A 42 8.97 4.80 -12.28
C VAL A 42 9.74 4.97 -10.98
N MET A 43 9.31 5.89 -10.11
CA MET A 43 9.92 6.14 -8.80
C MET A 43 9.36 5.25 -7.68
N ALA A 44 8.29 4.48 -7.93
CA ALA A 44 7.65 3.64 -6.91
C ALA A 44 8.59 2.65 -6.19
N PRO A 45 9.63 2.07 -6.83
CA PRO A 45 10.61 1.21 -6.14
C PRO A 45 11.59 1.95 -5.24
N PHE A 46 11.54 3.29 -5.20
CA PHE A 46 12.46 4.13 -4.44
C PHE A 46 11.75 4.97 -3.39
N ASP A 47 10.51 5.39 -3.65
CA ASP A 47 9.73 6.19 -2.71
C ASP A 47 9.14 5.30 -1.61
N THR A 48 9.55 5.55 -0.35
CA THR A 48 8.92 4.92 0.82
C THR A 48 7.57 5.55 1.14
N MET A 49 6.74 4.89 1.96
CA MET A 49 5.50 5.51 2.45
C MET A 49 5.77 6.83 3.18
N SER A 50 6.90 6.93 3.88
CA SER A 50 7.36 8.18 4.50
C SER A 50 7.66 9.28 3.48
N ASP A 51 8.23 8.91 2.32
CA ASP A 51 8.50 9.86 1.23
C ASP A 51 7.20 10.29 0.55
N VAL A 52 6.26 9.36 0.32
CA VAL A 52 4.92 9.68 -0.21
C VAL A 52 4.23 10.71 0.68
N ALA A 53 4.20 10.49 2.00
CA ALA A 53 3.62 11.44 2.94
C ALA A 53 4.25 12.84 2.81
N ARG A 54 5.57 12.92 2.67
CA ARG A 54 6.29 14.20 2.51
C ARG A 54 6.03 14.86 1.16
N ILE A 55 6.08 14.10 0.06
CA ILE A 55 5.92 14.61 -1.32
C ILE A 55 4.51 15.18 -1.52
N TYR A 56 3.50 14.46 -1.02
CA TYR A 56 2.09 14.83 -1.18
C TYR A 56 1.54 15.66 -0.02
N GLN A 57 2.37 15.99 0.98
CA GLN A 57 1.98 16.75 2.18
C GLN A 57 0.79 16.12 2.92
N LEU A 58 0.85 14.80 3.09
CA LEU A 58 -0.15 13.99 3.77
C LEU A 58 0.38 13.52 5.13
N GLU A 59 -0.52 13.21 6.05
CA GLU A 59 -0.14 12.61 7.32
C GLU A 59 0.19 11.12 7.14
N LEU A 60 1.44 10.74 7.49
CA LEU A 60 1.93 9.37 7.32
C LEU A 60 1.06 8.34 8.06
N SER A 61 0.59 8.69 9.26
CA SER A 61 -0.30 7.81 10.03
C SER A 61 -1.62 7.54 9.30
N GLU A 62 -2.18 8.54 8.62
CA GLU A 62 -3.45 8.37 7.88
C GLU A 62 -3.29 7.41 6.70
N ILE A 63 -2.17 7.52 5.97
CA ILE A 63 -1.83 6.61 4.86
C ILE A 63 -1.68 5.18 5.39
N ILE A 64 -0.85 4.99 6.41
CA ILE A 64 -0.57 3.65 6.97
C ILE A 64 -1.84 3.00 7.50
N GLU A 65 -2.67 3.74 8.23
CA GLU A 65 -3.95 3.21 8.71
C GLU A 65 -4.91 2.84 7.57
N ALA A 66 -4.96 3.63 6.50
CA ALA A 66 -5.78 3.31 5.34
C ALA A 66 -5.30 2.05 4.62
N LEU A 67 -3.98 1.88 4.45
CA LEU A 67 -3.38 0.67 3.91
C LEU A 67 -3.76 -0.55 4.77
N HIS A 68 -3.61 -0.45 6.09
CA HIS A 68 -3.96 -1.55 7.00
C HIS A 68 -5.44 -1.91 6.95
N ARG A 69 -6.33 -0.93 6.78
CA ARG A 69 -7.77 -1.18 6.60
C ARG A 69 -8.02 -1.93 5.30
N ALA A 70 -7.42 -1.50 4.19
CA ALA A 70 -7.58 -2.18 2.90
C ALA A 70 -7.14 -3.65 2.96
N VAL A 71 -5.96 -3.92 3.53
CA VAL A 71 -5.43 -5.30 3.70
C VAL A 71 -6.38 -6.16 4.53
N LYS A 72 -6.86 -5.63 5.66
CA LYS A 72 -7.81 -6.36 6.53
C LYS A 72 -9.16 -6.61 5.87
N MET A 73 -9.61 -5.73 4.98
CA MET A 73 -10.86 -5.92 4.25
C MET A 73 -10.73 -7.01 3.18
N ALA A 74 -9.60 -7.05 2.46
CA ALA A 74 -9.33 -8.11 1.49
C ALA A 74 -9.26 -9.51 2.13
N ASP A 75 -8.65 -9.63 3.31
CA ASP A 75 -8.61 -10.88 4.08
C ASP A 75 -10.02 -11.39 4.50
N GLN A 76 -10.98 -10.48 4.66
CA GLN A 76 -12.36 -10.83 5.01
C GLN A 76 -13.25 -11.10 3.79
N ASP A 77 -12.81 -10.71 2.60
CA ASP A 77 -13.50 -10.93 1.32
C ASP A 77 -12.98 -12.17 0.58
N GLY A 78 -12.92 -13.29 1.29
CA GLY A 78 -12.87 -14.64 0.71
C GLY A 78 -14.14 -15.04 -0.04
N GLY A 79 -14.68 -14.19 -0.92
CA GLY A 79 -15.65 -14.57 -1.97
C GLY A 79 -16.54 -13.42 -2.50
N PRO A 80 -17.22 -13.60 -3.65
CA PRO A 80 -16.84 -14.32 -4.86
C PRO A 80 -16.31 -13.37 -5.95
N ALA A 81 -15.43 -13.89 -6.80
CA ALA A 81 -15.20 -13.33 -8.13
C ALA A 81 -16.51 -13.36 -8.93
N THR A 82 -17.00 -12.18 -9.31
CA THR A 82 -18.00 -11.95 -10.36
C THR A 82 -17.62 -10.59 -10.96
N ASP A 83 -17.32 -10.41 -12.25
CA ASP A 83 -17.68 -11.10 -13.50
C ASP A 83 -16.51 -11.00 -14.50
#